data_AF-A0A833IRD9-F1
#
_entry.id   AF-A0A833IRD9-F1
#
_cell.length_a   1.000
_cell.length_b   1.000
_cell.length_c   1.000
_cell.angle_alpha   90.00
_cell.angle_beta   90.00
_cell.angle_gamma   90.00
#
_symmetry.space_group_name_H-M   'P 1'
#
loop_
_entity.id
_entity.type
_entity.pdbx_description
1 polymer ?
#
loop_
_entity_poly.entity_id
_entity_poly.type
_entity_poly.pdbx_seq_one_letter_code
_entity_poly.pdbx_strand_id
1 'polypeptide(L)'
;MPDMKRILPCVLGLSLLGAAQATPPTDGVALGQAVADSELNHSRGRTSLHRVELSEISESAVLSGNSAAGARTGANTVLRGAFAGMNGVNSVIQNSGNNVIIQDATIVNVHMQ
;
A
#
# COMPACT_ATOMS: atom_id res chain seq x y z
N MET A 1 -39.76 81.28 12.23
CA MET A 1 -40.36 80.54 13.37
C MET A 1 -41.83 80.87 13.49
N PRO A 2 -42.75 79.89 13.53
CA PRO A 2 -42.61 78.48 13.13
C PRO A 2 -42.65 78.32 11.60
N ASP A 3 -42.23 77.17 11.05
CA ASP A 3 -41.85 77.03 9.64
C ASP A 3 -42.17 75.61 9.06
N MET A 4 -41.88 75.37 7.76
CA MET A 4 -41.63 74.05 7.11
C MET A 4 -42.79 73.11 6.66
N LYS A 5 -42.81 72.81 5.34
CA LYS A 5 -43.09 71.49 4.65
C LYS A 5 -43.07 71.70 3.12
N ARG A 6 -41.92 71.60 2.46
CA ARG A 6 -41.31 70.38 1.85
C ARG A 6 -42.16 69.71 0.76
N ILE A 7 -41.63 69.81 -0.45
CA ILE A 7 -42.12 69.25 -1.72
C ILE A 7 -41.97 67.72 -1.74
N LEU A 8 -42.91 67.05 -2.40
CA LEU A 8 -42.89 65.65 -2.82
C LEU A 8 -43.60 65.64 -4.20
N PRO A 9 -43.09 64.97 -5.27
CA PRO A 9 -43.11 63.51 -5.27
C PRO A 9 -42.04 62.73 -6.08
N CYS A 10 -41.99 61.43 -5.77
CA CYS A 10 -41.77 60.27 -6.65
C CYS A 10 -40.48 60.16 -7.51
N VAL A 11 -39.54 59.35 -7.02
CA VAL A 11 -38.77 58.38 -7.83
C VAL A 11 -38.73 57.09 -6.99
N LEU A 12 -39.59 56.13 -7.32
CA LEU A 12 -39.29 54.91 -8.09
C LEU A 12 -38.22 54.02 -7.42
N GLY A 13 -38.67 52.91 -6.82
CA GLY A 13 -37.80 51.98 -6.09
C GLY A 13 -37.17 50.91 -6.99
N LEU A 14 -36.01 50.42 -6.59
CA LEU A 14 -35.39 49.20 -7.08
C LEU A 14 -34.71 48.48 -5.91
N SER A 15 -35.29 47.39 -5.43
CA SER A 15 -34.79 46.63 -4.28
C SER A 15 -33.80 45.54 -4.71
N LEU A 16 -32.54 45.67 -4.33
CA LEU A 16 -31.58 44.56 -4.36
C LEU A 16 -31.66 43.77 -3.04
N LEU A 17 -31.78 42.44 -3.14
CA LEU A 17 -31.63 41.52 -2.01
C LEU A 17 -30.15 41.42 -1.62
N GLY A 18 -29.83 41.67 -0.36
CA GLY A 18 -28.51 41.41 0.21
C GLY A 18 -28.41 39.98 0.77
N ALA A 19 -27.38 39.24 0.37
CA ALA A 19 -27.01 37.99 1.04
C ALA A 19 -26.09 38.28 2.23
N ALA A 20 -26.55 38.00 3.45
CA ALA A 20 -25.73 38.15 4.65
C ALA A 20 -24.64 37.07 4.70
N GLN A 21 -23.37 37.48 4.71
CA GLN A 21 -22.23 36.59 4.88
C GLN A 21 -21.91 36.46 6.37
N ALA A 22 -21.93 35.23 6.90
CA ALA A 22 -21.58 34.96 8.28
C ALA A 22 -20.06 35.11 8.49
N THR A 23 -19.65 36.02 9.37
CA THR A 23 -18.24 36.18 9.77
C THR A 23 -17.84 35.09 10.76
N PRO A 24 -16.88 34.19 10.44
CA PRO A 24 -16.38 33.21 11.39
C PRO A 24 -15.57 33.89 12.52
N PRO A 25 -15.58 33.34 13.75
CA PRO A 25 -14.84 33.91 14.88
C PRO A 25 -13.32 33.78 14.69
N THR A 26 -12.59 34.86 15.00
CA THR A 26 -11.17 35.04 14.63
C THR A 26 -10.15 34.51 15.66
N ASP A 27 -10.56 33.69 16.62
CA ASP A 27 -9.67 33.09 17.63
C ASP A 27 -9.23 31.67 17.22
N GLY A 28 -8.54 31.58 16.08
CA GLY A 28 -7.99 30.33 15.54
C GLY A 28 -6.46 30.39 15.46
N VAL A 29 -5.78 29.35 15.94
CA VAL A 29 -4.34 29.15 15.72
C VAL A 29 -4.07 29.20 14.21
N ALA A 30 -3.14 30.04 13.76
CA ALA A 30 -2.81 30.18 12.35
C ALA A 30 -2.09 28.92 11.82
N LEU A 31 -2.85 28.01 11.22
CA LEU A 31 -2.36 26.72 10.69
C LEU A 31 -1.54 26.83 9.39
N GLY A 32 -1.10 28.03 9.01
CA GLY A 32 -0.39 28.30 7.76
C GLY A 32 -1.31 28.41 6.54
N GLN A 33 -0.73 28.27 5.35
CA GLN A 33 -1.46 28.28 4.07
C GLN A 33 -2.17 26.93 3.88
N ALA A 34 -3.40 26.95 3.36
CA ALA A 34 -4.12 25.74 3.01
C ALA A 34 -3.40 25.00 1.87
N VAL A 35 -3.06 23.72 2.10
CA VAL A 35 -2.46 22.83 1.11
C VAL A 35 -3.56 22.27 0.21
N ALA A 36 -3.33 22.21 -1.11
CA ALA A 36 -4.30 21.70 -2.07
C ALA A 36 -4.58 20.21 -1.86
N ASP A 37 -5.80 19.75 -2.13
CA ASP A 37 -6.18 18.33 -2.00
C ASP A 37 -5.30 17.38 -2.84
N SER A 38 -4.83 17.83 -4.00
CA SER A 38 -3.89 17.08 -4.84
C SER A 38 -2.54 16.85 -4.15
N GLU A 39 -2.06 17.86 -3.42
CA GLU A 39 -0.78 17.84 -2.71
C GLU A 39 -0.89 17.03 -1.40
N LEU A 40 -2.02 17.15 -0.70
CA LEU A 40 -2.37 16.25 0.40
C LEU A 40 -2.50 14.80 -0.09
N ASN A 41 -3.13 14.55 -1.23
CA ASN A 41 -3.26 13.20 -1.79
C ASN A 41 -1.89 12.60 -2.18
N HIS A 42 -0.96 13.41 -2.68
CA HIS A 42 0.41 12.98 -2.95
C HIS A 42 1.20 12.72 -1.65
N SER A 43 1.06 13.59 -0.65
CA SER A 43 1.74 13.50 0.65
C SER A 43 1.21 12.38 1.55
N ARG A 44 -0.07 11.99 1.40
CA ARG A 44 -0.75 10.99 2.25
C ARG A 44 -0.24 9.55 2.11
N GLY A 45 0.67 9.26 1.18
CA GLY A 45 1.11 7.89 0.90
C GLY A 45 2.60 7.66 0.65
N ARG A 46 3.49 8.68 0.71
CA ARG A 46 4.88 8.46 0.26
C ARG A 46 5.99 9.43 0.69
N THR A 47 6.19 9.63 1.99
CA THR A 47 7.45 10.24 2.47
C THR A 47 8.57 9.19 2.60
N SER A 48 9.42 9.14 1.58
CA SER A 48 10.77 8.52 1.56
C SER A 48 10.98 7.24 2.42
N LEU A 49 10.52 6.10 1.92
CA LEU A 49 11.13 4.81 2.29
C LEU A 49 12.14 4.42 1.21
N HIS A 50 13.41 4.79 1.42
CA HIS A 50 14.55 4.14 0.74
C HIS A 50 14.72 2.73 1.34
N ARG A 51 13.76 1.85 1.05
CA ARG A 51 13.69 0.49 1.58
C ARG A 51 14.61 -0.41 0.77
N VAL A 52 15.88 -0.42 1.19
CA VAL A 52 16.84 -1.46 0.81
C VAL A 52 16.43 -2.74 1.53
N GLU A 53 15.96 -3.72 0.76
CA GLU A 53 15.67 -5.06 1.24
C GLU A 53 16.81 -5.97 0.79
N LEU A 54 17.69 -6.34 1.72
CA LEU A 54 18.66 -7.41 1.51
C LEU A 54 18.02 -8.71 1.97
N SER A 55 18.03 -9.71 1.08
CA SER A 55 17.60 -11.07 1.39
C SER A 55 18.62 -12.01 0.76
N GLU A 56 19.24 -12.83 1.60
CA GLU A 56 20.33 -13.74 1.20
C GLU A 56 19.99 -15.16 1.64
N ILE A 57 20.28 -16.12 0.76
CA ILE A 57 20.31 -17.54 1.05
C ILE A 57 21.77 -17.97 0.90
N SER A 58 22.31 -18.61 1.94
CA SER A 58 23.67 -19.15 1.95
C SER A 58 23.60 -20.61 2.39
N GLU A 59 23.58 -21.51 1.42
CA GLU A 59 23.47 -22.94 1.61
C GLU A 59 24.81 -23.61 1.26
N SER A 60 25.36 -24.37 2.20
CA SER A 60 26.61 -25.10 2.00
C SER A 60 26.50 -26.51 2.56
N ALA A 61 26.86 -27.49 1.75
CA ALA A 61 26.80 -28.88 2.15
C ALA A 61 27.93 -29.70 1.53
N VAL A 62 28.43 -30.68 2.30
CA VAL A 62 29.48 -31.59 1.88
C VAL A 62 28.96 -33.01 2.00
N LEU A 63 29.00 -33.74 0.89
CA LEU A 63 28.69 -35.17 0.82
C LEU A 63 30.02 -35.93 0.67
N SER A 64 30.42 -36.67 1.70
CA SER A 64 31.71 -37.38 1.74
C SER A 64 31.63 -38.67 2.57
N GLY A 65 32.45 -39.66 2.21
CA GLY A 65 32.45 -41.00 2.83
C GLY A 65 31.31 -41.90 2.38
N ASN A 66 30.56 -41.51 1.34
CA ASN A 66 29.35 -42.18 0.91
C ASN A 66 29.62 -43.47 0.11
N SER A 67 29.07 -44.58 0.58
CA SER A 67 29.08 -45.88 -0.11
C SER A 67 27.68 -46.50 -0.05
N ALA A 68 27.24 -47.08 -1.17
CA ALA A 68 25.94 -47.75 -1.28
C ALA A 68 26.10 -49.11 -1.97
N ALA A 69 26.20 -50.18 -1.18
CA ALA A 69 26.24 -51.56 -1.67
C ALA A 69 24.85 -52.21 -1.52
N GLY A 70 24.38 -52.90 -2.56
CA GLY A 70 23.08 -53.59 -2.54
C GLY A 70 21.84 -52.69 -2.53
N ALA A 71 22.01 -51.38 -2.78
CA ALA A 71 20.91 -50.42 -2.77
C ALA A 71 19.85 -50.72 -3.84
N ARG A 72 18.58 -50.77 -3.43
CA ARG A 72 17.41 -50.73 -4.32
C ARG A 72 16.69 -49.41 -4.10
N THR A 73 16.62 -48.60 -5.14
CA THR A 73 15.98 -47.28 -5.14
C THR A 73 14.49 -47.40 -5.50
N GLY A 74 13.69 -46.45 -5.02
CA GLY A 74 12.25 -46.42 -5.25
C GLY A 74 11.83 -45.63 -6.49
N ALA A 75 10.53 -45.60 -6.77
CA ALA A 75 9.94 -44.64 -7.69
C ALA A 75 9.58 -43.35 -6.95
N ASN A 76 10.03 -42.22 -7.47
CA ASN A 76 9.50 -40.90 -7.16
C ASN A 76 8.27 -40.69 -8.02
N THR A 77 7.06 -40.66 -7.44
CA THR A 77 5.83 -40.51 -8.22
C THR A 77 4.90 -39.48 -7.62
N VAL A 78 4.72 -38.38 -8.34
CA VAL A 78 3.62 -37.43 -8.14
C VAL A 78 2.45 -37.88 -9.01
N LEU A 79 1.29 -38.13 -8.41
CA LEU A 79 0.11 -38.61 -9.15
C LEU A 79 -0.72 -37.45 -9.71
N ARG A 80 -1.60 -37.79 -10.66
CA ARG A 80 -2.54 -36.86 -11.28
C ARG A 80 -3.40 -36.19 -10.20
N GLY A 81 -3.41 -34.86 -10.17
CA GLY A 81 -4.18 -34.09 -9.18
C GLY A 81 -3.44 -33.76 -7.88
N ALA A 82 -2.18 -34.19 -7.69
CA ALA A 82 -1.41 -33.91 -6.47
C ALA A 82 -1.30 -32.41 -6.11
N PHE A 83 -1.42 -31.52 -7.09
CA PHE A 83 -1.39 -30.05 -6.90
C PHE A 83 -2.66 -29.35 -7.40
N ALA A 84 -3.76 -30.09 -7.62
CA ALA A 84 -5.01 -29.49 -8.07
C ALA A 84 -5.59 -28.57 -6.99
N GLY A 85 -5.81 -27.29 -7.33
CA GLY A 85 -6.33 -26.28 -6.40
C GLY A 85 -5.29 -25.62 -5.50
N MET A 86 -3.99 -25.88 -5.69
CA MET A 86 -2.95 -25.17 -4.96
C MET A 86 -2.81 -23.71 -5.41
N ASN A 87 -2.62 -22.83 -4.42
CA ASN A 87 -2.44 -21.39 -4.58
C ASN A 87 -1.27 -20.95 -3.68
N GLY A 88 -0.52 -19.93 -4.09
CA GLY A 88 0.70 -19.50 -3.39
C GLY A 88 1.96 -20.19 -3.94
N VAL A 89 3.00 -20.30 -3.11
CA VAL A 89 4.28 -20.91 -3.48
C VAL A 89 4.34 -22.36 -3.00
N ASN A 90 4.83 -23.26 -3.85
CA ASN A 90 4.98 -24.67 -3.56
C ASN A 90 6.31 -25.22 -4.05
N SER A 91 6.96 -26.03 -3.22
CA SER A 91 8.13 -26.81 -3.60
C SER A 91 7.83 -28.31 -3.47
N VAL A 92 8.39 -29.10 -4.38
CA VAL A 92 8.20 -30.55 -4.45
C VAL A 92 9.54 -31.17 -4.72
N ILE A 93 10.08 -31.79 -3.68
CA ILE A 93 11.41 -32.41 -3.71
C ILE A 93 11.21 -33.90 -3.67
N GLN A 94 11.77 -34.59 -4.66
CA GLN A 94 11.70 -36.04 -4.77
C GLN A 94 13.09 -36.61 -4.99
N ASN A 95 13.55 -37.44 -4.07
CA ASN A 95 14.73 -38.26 -4.27
C ASN A 95 14.50 -39.68 -3.77
N SER A 96 14.62 -40.65 -4.68
CA SER A 96 14.50 -42.07 -4.38
C SER A 96 15.84 -42.80 -4.31
N GLY A 97 16.95 -42.04 -4.42
CA GLY A 97 18.32 -42.51 -4.42
C GLY A 97 18.93 -42.60 -3.02
N ASN A 98 20.19 -43.02 -2.99
CA ASN A 98 21.03 -42.99 -1.81
C ASN A 98 22.07 -41.87 -1.97
N ASN A 99 22.59 -41.35 -0.85
CA ASN A 99 23.64 -40.33 -0.84
C ASN A 99 23.22 -39.07 -1.61
N VAL A 100 22.12 -38.45 -1.18
CA VAL A 100 21.64 -37.20 -1.78
C VAL A 100 21.50 -36.15 -0.71
N ILE A 101 22.03 -34.98 -1.02
CA ILE A 101 21.75 -33.73 -0.34
C ILE A 101 20.75 -32.97 -1.21
N ILE A 102 19.66 -32.50 -0.61
CA ILE A 102 18.83 -31.46 -1.20
C ILE A 102 18.95 -30.22 -0.33
N GLN A 103 19.24 -29.10 -0.97
CA GLN A 103 19.10 -27.76 -0.42
C GLN A 103 18.06 -27.06 -1.29
N ASP A 104 16.98 -26.60 -0.67
CA ASP A 104 15.94 -25.79 -1.29
C ASP A 104 15.59 -24.66 -0.33
N ALA A 105 15.50 -23.46 -0.86
CA ALA A 105 15.32 -22.25 -0.07
C ALA A 105 14.59 -21.22 -0.92
N THR A 106 13.49 -20.68 -0.36
CA THR A 106 12.64 -19.71 -1.02
C THR A 106 12.54 -18.46 -0.15
N ILE A 107 12.99 -17.32 -0.68
CA ILE A 107 12.69 -16.00 -0.14
C ILE A 107 11.40 -15.49 -0.79
N VAL A 108 10.45 -15.00 0.02
CA VAL A 108 9.26 -14.29 -0.47
C VAL A 108 9.18 -12.93 0.20
N ASN A 109 9.40 -11.88 -0.58
CA ASN A 109 9.34 -10.49 -0.12
C ASN A 109 8.03 -9.85 -0.59
N VAL A 110 7.18 -9.43 0.36
CA VAL A 110 5.85 -8.88 0.07
C VAL A 110 5.77 -7.44 0.54
N HIS A 111 5.49 -6.53 -0.41
CA HIS A 111 5.32 -5.11 -0.15
C HIS A 111 3.89 -4.69 -0.47
N MET A 112 3.11 -4.38 0.56
CA MET A 112 1.77 -3.79 0.39
C MET A 112 1.86 -2.26 0.34
N GLN A 113 0.90 -1.63 -0.34
CA GLN A 113 0.77 -0.17 -0.49
C GLN A 113 -0.44 0.33 0.29
#